data_AF-A0A8C3KZD5-F1
#
_entry.id   AF-A0A8C3KZD5-F1
#
_cell.length_a   1.000
_cell.length_b   1.000
_cell.length_c   1.000
_cell.angle_alpha   90.00
_cell.angle_beta   90.00
_cell.angle_gamma   90.00
#
_symmetry.space_group_name_H-M   'P 1'
#
loop_
_entity.id
_entity.type
_entity.pdbx_description
1 polymer ?
#
loop_
_entity_poly.entity_id
_entity_poly.type
_entity_poly.pdbx_seq_one_letter_code
_entity_poly.pdbx_strand_id
1 'polypeptide(L)'
;MEAVTSSYGMNCLIQFEDFANVNAFRLLHKYRNKYCTFNDDIQGTASVAVAGLLAALRITKNRLSDHTVLFQGAGEAALGIANLIVMAMEKEGMSKDAAVKRIWMVDSKGLIVKGRASLTEEKSRFAHEHAEMRNLEDIVKDIKPSVLIGVAAIGGAFTKQILQDMAAFNKNPIIFALSNPTSKAECTAEQCYKYTEVIAQQVSEENLQEGRLYPPLVTIQQVSLKIAVRIAEEAYRNNSATTYPQPKDLEAFIRSQMYSTDYNSFVADSYTWPEEAMKVKL
;
A
#
# COMPACT_ATOMS: atom_id res chain seq x y z
N MET A 1 -23.43 8.12 -3.79
CA MET A 1 -22.64 9.35 -3.61
C MET A 1 -23.52 10.49 -3.15
N GLU A 2 -24.36 11.06 -4.02
CA GLU A 2 -25.21 12.22 -3.70
C GLU A 2 -26.00 12.06 -2.40
N ALA A 3 -26.82 11.01 -2.27
CA ALA A 3 -27.63 10.78 -1.07
C ALA A 3 -26.79 10.70 0.23
N VAL A 4 -25.62 10.05 0.19
CA VAL A 4 -24.71 9.93 1.34
C VAL A 4 -24.20 11.31 1.74
N THR A 5 -23.68 12.09 0.80
CA THR A 5 -23.15 13.43 1.11
C THR A 5 -24.22 14.47 1.40
N SER A 6 -25.44 14.32 0.87
CA SER A 6 -26.58 15.15 1.24
C SER A 6 -27.03 14.88 2.68
N SER A 7 -26.90 13.65 3.16
CA SER A 7 -27.31 13.25 4.51
C SER A 7 -26.22 13.51 5.56
N TYR A 8 -24.96 13.22 5.23
CA TYR A 8 -23.84 13.21 6.18
C TYR A 8 -22.79 14.31 5.90
N GLY A 9 -22.99 15.13 4.88
CA GLY A 9 -22.09 16.21 4.48
C GLY A 9 -20.99 15.78 3.50
N MET A 10 -20.37 16.76 2.83
CA MET A 10 -19.31 16.55 1.84
C MET A 10 -17.99 16.03 2.43
N ASN A 11 -17.78 16.23 3.74
CA ASN A 11 -16.63 15.70 4.47
C ASN A 11 -16.79 14.21 4.86
N CYS A 12 -17.93 13.57 4.56
CA CYS A 12 -18.14 12.15 4.80
C CYS A 12 -17.15 11.33 3.95
N LEU A 13 -16.28 10.55 4.61
CA LEU A 13 -15.34 9.66 3.97
C LEU A 13 -16.08 8.44 3.38
N ILE A 14 -15.85 8.15 2.11
CA ILE A 14 -16.43 7.01 1.40
C ILE A 14 -15.29 6.13 0.86
N GLN A 15 -15.06 4.99 1.49
CA GLN A 15 -14.10 3.98 1.01
C GLN A 15 -14.81 2.96 0.11
N PHE A 16 -14.26 2.73 -1.08
CA PHE A 16 -14.65 1.62 -1.95
C PHE A 16 -13.79 0.39 -1.67
N GLU A 17 -14.42 -0.77 -1.64
CA GLU A 17 -13.81 -2.06 -1.34
C GLU A 17 -14.42 -3.14 -2.24
N ASP A 18 -13.63 -4.12 -2.68
CA ASP A 18 -14.07 -5.35 -3.34
C ASP A 18 -14.94 -5.13 -4.59
N PHE A 19 -14.69 -4.06 -5.33
CA PHE A 19 -15.27 -3.87 -6.67
C PHE A 19 -14.44 -4.65 -7.70
N ALA A 20 -15.07 -5.14 -8.77
CA ALA A 20 -14.32 -5.74 -9.86
C ALA A 20 -13.46 -4.69 -10.60
N ASN A 21 -12.26 -5.08 -11.06
CA ASN A 21 -11.24 -4.26 -11.75
C ASN A 21 -11.79 -3.07 -12.56
N VAL A 22 -12.65 -3.35 -13.54
CA VAL A 22 -13.19 -2.30 -14.44
C VAL A 22 -14.00 -1.25 -13.67
N ASN A 23 -14.79 -1.68 -12.69
CA ASN A 23 -15.62 -0.79 -11.89
C ASN A 23 -14.81 -0.05 -10.83
N ALA A 24 -13.86 -0.71 -10.16
CA ALA A 24 -13.03 -0.07 -9.14
C ALA A 24 -12.29 1.15 -9.72
N PHE A 25 -11.56 0.98 -10.84
CA PHE A 25 -10.88 2.09 -11.51
C PHE A 25 -11.84 3.16 -12.02
N ARG A 26 -12.93 2.75 -12.69
CA ARG A 26 -13.92 3.69 -13.25
C ARG A 26 -14.57 4.54 -12.16
N LEU A 27 -14.97 3.93 -11.05
CA LEU A 27 -15.61 4.62 -9.93
C LEU A 27 -14.62 5.54 -9.23
N LEU A 28 -13.40 5.05 -8.96
CA LEU A 28 -12.35 5.86 -8.37
C LEU A 28 -12.05 7.11 -9.22
N HIS A 29 -11.82 6.95 -10.52
CA HIS A 29 -11.54 8.07 -11.42
C HIS A 29 -12.71 9.06 -11.49
N LYS A 30 -13.95 8.56 -11.52
CA LYS A 30 -15.16 9.39 -11.59
C LYS A 30 -15.38 10.24 -10.34
N TYR A 31 -15.05 9.72 -9.14
CA TYR A 31 -15.47 10.33 -7.87
C TYR A 31 -14.34 10.96 -7.05
N ARG A 32 -13.07 10.58 -7.23
CA ARG A 32 -11.93 11.02 -6.40
C ARG A 32 -11.72 12.53 -6.27
N ASN A 33 -12.13 13.30 -7.27
CA ASN A 33 -11.96 14.77 -7.29
C ASN A 33 -13.28 15.51 -6.97
N LYS A 34 -14.34 14.78 -6.63
CA LYS A 34 -15.67 15.34 -6.33
C LYS A 34 -16.14 15.05 -4.90
N TYR A 35 -15.68 13.95 -4.31
CA TYR A 35 -16.07 13.49 -2.98
C TYR A 35 -14.81 13.12 -2.17
N CYS A 36 -14.92 13.11 -0.84
CA CYS A 36 -13.90 12.55 0.04
C CYS A 36 -13.93 11.02 -0.07
N THR A 37 -13.25 10.48 -1.09
CA THR A 37 -13.32 9.05 -1.42
C THR A 37 -12.00 8.51 -1.93
N PHE A 38 -11.77 7.22 -1.66
CA PHE A 38 -10.63 6.45 -2.16
C PHE A 38 -11.06 4.98 -2.29
N ASN A 39 -10.22 4.15 -2.91
CA ASN A 39 -10.42 2.71 -2.98
C ASN A 39 -9.22 2.01 -2.33
N ASP A 40 -9.46 1.10 -1.38
CA ASP A 40 -8.40 0.47 -0.60
C ASP A 40 -7.61 -0.58 -1.40
N ASP A 41 -8.31 -1.39 -2.20
CA ASP A 41 -7.71 -2.40 -3.08
C ASP A 41 -6.64 -1.81 -4.00
N ILE A 42 -6.88 -0.61 -4.53
CA ILE A 42 -5.97 0.13 -5.41
C ILE A 42 -4.97 0.96 -4.59
N GLN A 43 -5.45 1.85 -3.71
CA GLN A 43 -4.62 2.89 -3.10
C GLN A 43 -4.05 2.48 -1.74
N GLY A 44 -4.83 1.75 -0.93
CA GLY A 44 -4.39 1.19 0.34
C GLY A 44 -3.29 0.15 0.12
N THR A 45 -3.53 -0.81 -0.77
CA THR A 45 -2.52 -1.82 -1.16
C THR A 45 -1.26 -1.18 -1.72
N ALA A 46 -1.40 -0.14 -2.55
CA ALA A 46 -0.26 0.61 -3.06
C ALA A 46 0.58 1.23 -1.92
N SER A 47 -0.10 1.90 -0.98
CA SER A 47 0.53 2.59 0.15
C SER A 47 1.33 1.61 1.00
N VAL A 48 0.74 0.49 1.40
CA VAL A 48 1.43 -0.51 2.24
C VAL A 48 2.58 -1.18 1.50
N ALA A 49 2.40 -1.54 0.22
CA ALA A 49 3.47 -2.15 -0.56
C ALA A 49 4.68 -1.21 -0.72
N VAL A 50 4.44 0.07 -1.03
CA VAL A 50 5.53 1.07 -1.11
C VAL A 50 6.17 1.31 0.25
N ALA A 51 5.40 1.32 1.35
CA ALA A 51 5.98 1.40 2.70
C ALA A 51 6.93 0.22 2.98
N GLY A 52 6.55 -1.00 2.60
CA GLY A 52 7.40 -2.19 2.71
C GLY A 52 8.66 -2.08 1.85
N LEU A 53 8.54 -1.56 0.62
CA LEU A 53 9.70 -1.31 -0.26
C LEU A 53 10.65 -0.29 0.35
N LEU A 54 10.16 0.86 0.82
CA LEU A 54 10.97 1.89 1.47
C LEU A 54 11.68 1.37 2.72
N ALA A 55 11.04 0.48 3.48
CA ALA A 55 11.68 -0.22 4.59
C ALA A 55 12.79 -1.16 4.09
N ALA A 56 12.54 -1.93 3.02
CA ALA A 56 13.51 -2.84 2.41
C ALA A 56 14.74 -2.09 1.86
N LEU A 57 14.59 -0.87 1.35
CA LEU A 57 15.72 -0.03 0.88
C LEU A 57 16.78 0.21 1.96
N ARG A 58 16.39 0.21 3.24
CA ARG A 58 17.32 0.36 4.37
C ARG A 58 18.20 -0.88 4.55
N ILE A 59 17.73 -2.05 4.11
CA ILE A 59 18.45 -3.32 4.14
C ILE A 59 19.33 -3.46 2.89
N THR A 60 18.78 -3.17 1.72
CA THR A 60 19.52 -3.26 0.45
C THR A 60 20.55 -2.14 0.28
N LYS A 61 20.39 -1.03 1.01
CA LYS A 61 21.29 0.14 1.03
C LYS A 61 21.47 0.80 -0.34
N ASN A 62 20.39 0.86 -1.10
CA ASN A 62 20.29 1.48 -2.42
C ASN A 62 18.99 2.31 -2.51
N ARG A 63 18.77 2.97 -3.65
CA ARG A 63 17.59 3.83 -3.87
C ARG A 63 16.49 3.07 -4.59
N LEU A 64 15.25 3.55 -4.50
CA LEU A 64 14.13 2.93 -5.21
C LEU A 64 14.39 2.90 -6.72
N SER A 65 14.97 3.98 -7.24
CA SER A 65 15.41 4.16 -8.63
C SER A 65 16.44 3.15 -9.14
N ASP A 66 17.11 2.41 -8.26
CA ASP A 66 18.08 1.37 -8.63
C ASP A 66 17.42 0.00 -8.85
N HIS A 67 16.13 -0.15 -8.49
CA HIS A 67 15.40 -1.40 -8.57
C HIS A 67 14.65 -1.60 -9.89
N THR A 68 14.64 -2.85 -10.37
CA THR A 68 13.68 -3.36 -11.36
C THR A 68 12.63 -4.20 -10.65
N VAL A 69 11.35 -3.90 -10.91
CA VAL A 69 10.19 -4.52 -10.25
C VAL A 69 9.42 -5.37 -11.26
N LEU A 70 9.16 -6.63 -10.91
CA LEU A 70 8.31 -7.53 -11.68
C LEU A 70 7.05 -7.88 -10.88
N PHE A 71 5.90 -7.64 -11.49
CA PHE A 71 4.59 -8.02 -10.94
C PHE A 71 4.08 -9.31 -11.56
N GLN A 72 3.68 -10.25 -10.70
CA GLN A 72 2.81 -11.36 -11.04
C GLN A 72 1.37 -10.93 -10.75
N GLY A 73 0.63 -10.62 -11.82
CA GLY A 73 -0.65 -9.92 -11.76
C GLY A 73 -0.58 -8.53 -12.38
N ALA A 74 -1.68 -8.09 -12.99
CA ALA A 74 -1.83 -6.77 -13.60
C ALA A 74 -3.27 -6.23 -13.40
N GLY A 75 -3.83 -6.47 -12.22
CA GLY A 75 -5.15 -5.96 -11.78
C GLY A 75 -5.04 -4.68 -10.96
N GLU A 76 -6.08 -4.38 -10.18
CA GLU A 76 -6.16 -3.23 -9.27
C GLU A 76 -4.92 -3.00 -8.42
N ALA A 77 -4.55 -3.99 -7.60
CA ALA A 77 -3.41 -3.92 -6.72
C ALA A 77 -2.10 -3.66 -7.49
N ALA A 78 -1.81 -4.44 -8.54
CA ALA A 78 -0.58 -4.29 -9.32
C ALA A 78 -0.43 -2.88 -9.92
N LEU A 79 -1.49 -2.38 -10.57
CA LEU A 79 -1.49 -1.07 -11.19
C LEU A 79 -1.44 0.05 -10.14
N GLY A 80 -2.13 -0.11 -9.01
CA GLY A 80 -2.06 0.82 -7.88
C GLY A 80 -0.64 0.94 -7.33
N ILE A 81 -0.03 -0.20 -6.97
CA ILE A 81 1.34 -0.26 -6.45
C ILE A 81 2.32 0.32 -7.47
N ALA A 82 2.26 -0.10 -8.74
CA ALA A 82 3.15 0.38 -9.78
C ALA A 82 3.08 1.90 -9.98
N ASN A 83 1.88 2.48 -10.00
CA ASN A 83 1.73 3.93 -10.09
C ASN A 83 2.36 4.65 -8.90
N LEU A 84 2.21 4.12 -7.68
CA LEU A 84 2.80 4.72 -6.49
C LEU A 84 4.33 4.55 -6.45
N ILE A 85 4.86 3.43 -6.96
CA ILE A 85 6.32 3.25 -7.16
C ILE A 85 6.85 4.29 -8.14
N VAL A 86 6.16 4.53 -9.27
CA VAL A 86 6.55 5.57 -10.23
C VAL A 86 6.61 6.94 -9.55
N MET A 87 5.56 7.31 -8.82
CA MET A 87 5.53 8.58 -8.08
C MET A 87 6.64 8.68 -7.02
N ALA A 88 6.98 7.57 -6.35
CA ALA A 88 8.06 7.52 -5.39
C ALA A 88 9.44 7.68 -6.07
N MET A 89 9.66 7.06 -7.23
CA MET A 89 10.87 7.26 -8.04
C MET A 89 10.95 8.70 -8.58
N GLU A 90 9.83 9.30 -9.01
CA GLU A 90 9.76 10.72 -9.40
C GLU A 90 10.15 11.65 -8.25
N LYS A 91 9.73 11.32 -7.03
CA LYS A 91 10.12 12.04 -5.82
C LYS A 91 11.63 11.93 -5.51
N GLU A 92 12.29 10.86 -5.95
CA GLU A 92 13.76 10.75 -5.91
C GLU A 92 14.48 11.52 -7.04
N GLY A 93 13.72 12.12 -7.97
CA GLY A 93 14.24 12.89 -9.11
C GLY A 93 14.33 12.12 -10.43
N MET A 94 13.82 10.89 -10.51
CA MET A 94 13.74 10.14 -11.77
C MET A 94 12.63 10.68 -12.67
N SER A 95 12.80 10.67 -13.99
CA SER A 95 11.70 11.01 -14.90
C SER A 95 10.64 9.91 -14.92
N LYS A 96 9.38 10.28 -15.15
CA LYS A 96 8.28 9.34 -15.27
C LYS A 96 8.56 8.19 -16.24
N ASP A 97 9.08 8.50 -17.43
CA ASP A 97 9.37 7.51 -18.47
C ASP A 97 10.49 6.55 -18.03
N ALA A 98 11.49 7.04 -17.30
CA ALA A 98 12.55 6.20 -16.76
C ALA A 98 12.02 5.30 -15.63
N ALA A 99 11.15 5.81 -14.78
CA ALA A 99 10.52 5.05 -13.70
C ALA A 99 9.61 3.95 -14.24
N VAL A 100 8.80 4.24 -15.26
CA VAL A 100 7.94 3.26 -15.93
C VAL A 100 8.76 2.11 -16.54
N LYS A 101 9.94 2.39 -17.12
CA LYS A 101 10.85 1.37 -17.66
C LYS A 101 11.43 0.40 -16.61
N ARG A 102 11.35 0.74 -15.32
CA ARG A 102 11.78 -0.15 -14.23
C ARG A 102 10.71 -1.19 -13.85
N ILE A 103 9.49 -1.07 -14.36
CA ILE A 103 8.34 -1.86 -13.90
C ILE A 103 7.85 -2.77 -15.01
N TRP A 104 7.79 -4.07 -14.71
CA TRP A 104 7.31 -5.13 -15.60
C TRP A 104 6.10 -5.82 -14.98
N MET A 105 5.16 -6.27 -15.81
CA MET A 105 3.92 -6.89 -15.34
C MET A 105 3.57 -8.13 -16.15
N VAL A 106 3.04 -9.14 -15.47
CA VAL A 106 2.55 -10.38 -16.07
C VAL A 106 1.07 -10.53 -15.75
N ASP A 107 0.24 -10.88 -16.73
CA ASP A 107 -1.15 -11.27 -16.50
C ASP A 107 -1.43 -12.69 -17.01
N SER A 108 -2.70 -13.09 -17.03
CA SER A 108 -3.09 -14.44 -17.47
C SER A 108 -2.70 -14.77 -18.92
N LYS A 109 -2.30 -13.78 -19.74
CA LYS A 109 -1.82 -13.97 -21.11
C LYS A 109 -0.30 -13.96 -21.23
N GLY A 110 0.43 -13.69 -20.14
CA GLY A 110 1.88 -13.59 -20.10
C GLY A 110 2.38 -12.17 -19.81
N LEU A 111 3.64 -11.91 -20.17
CA LEU A 111 4.30 -10.62 -20.01
C LEU A 111 3.57 -9.53 -20.79
N ILE A 112 3.40 -8.35 -20.18
CA ILE A 112 2.84 -7.17 -20.83
C ILE A 112 3.93 -6.50 -21.66
N VAL A 113 3.79 -6.56 -22.98
CA VAL A 113 4.75 -6.03 -23.95
C VAL A 113 4.05 -5.24 -25.05
N LYS A 114 4.76 -4.33 -25.69
CA LYS A 114 4.23 -3.45 -26.75
C LYS A 114 3.75 -4.28 -27.94
N GLY A 115 2.56 -3.96 -28.45
CA GLY A 115 1.97 -4.68 -29.60
C GLY A 115 1.24 -5.98 -29.24
N ARG A 116 1.29 -6.42 -27.98
CA ARG A 116 0.54 -7.59 -27.52
C ARG A 116 -0.97 -7.35 -27.61
N ALA A 117 -1.71 -8.36 -28.05
CA ALA A 117 -3.17 -8.30 -28.08
C ALA A 117 -3.78 -8.16 -26.67
N SER A 118 -4.99 -7.61 -26.57
CA SER A 118 -5.78 -7.50 -25.33
C SER A 118 -5.15 -6.70 -24.18
N LEU A 119 -4.51 -5.57 -24.48
CA LEU A 119 -4.07 -4.61 -23.46
C LEU A 119 -5.16 -3.57 -23.18
N THR A 120 -5.42 -3.30 -21.90
CA THR A 120 -6.20 -2.12 -21.49
C THR A 120 -5.31 -0.87 -21.55
N GLU A 121 -5.91 0.32 -21.49
CA GLU A 121 -5.16 1.59 -21.50
C GLU A 121 -4.20 1.69 -20.30
N GLU A 122 -4.60 1.16 -19.14
CA GLU A 122 -3.77 1.19 -17.93
C GLU A 122 -2.56 0.25 -18.06
N LYS A 123 -2.75 -0.91 -18.67
CA LYS A 123 -1.67 -1.90 -18.91
C LYS A 123 -0.70 -1.43 -19.98
N SER A 124 -1.18 -0.74 -21.01
CA SER A 124 -0.34 -0.31 -22.13
C SER A 124 0.77 0.67 -21.69
N ARG A 125 0.59 1.36 -20.57
CA ARG A 125 1.61 2.26 -19.98
C ARG A 125 2.87 1.52 -19.54
N PHE A 126 2.76 0.25 -19.16
CA PHE A 126 3.88 -0.59 -18.74
C PHE A 126 4.28 -1.61 -19.82
N ALA A 127 3.78 -1.45 -21.05
CA ALA A 127 4.07 -2.33 -22.17
C ALA A 127 5.36 -1.91 -22.88
N HIS A 128 6.46 -2.55 -22.50
CA HIS A 128 7.79 -2.29 -23.07
C HIS A 128 8.00 -3.04 -24.38
N GLU A 129 8.94 -2.57 -25.20
CA GLU A 129 9.39 -3.33 -26.36
C GLU A 129 10.19 -4.55 -25.90
N HIS A 130 9.58 -5.72 -26.02
CA HIS A 130 10.14 -6.98 -25.59
C HIS A 130 9.42 -8.15 -26.28
N ALA A 131 10.06 -9.31 -26.38
CA ALA A 131 9.41 -10.51 -26.90
C ALA A 131 8.26 -10.96 -25.97
N GLU A 132 7.19 -11.52 -26.54
CA GLU A 132 6.13 -12.13 -25.75
C GLU A 132 6.66 -13.35 -24.99
N MET A 133 6.37 -13.41 -23.70
CA MET A 133 6.74 -14.53 -22.83
C MET A 133 5.54 -14.93 -21.98
N ARG A 134 5.38 -16.23 -21.69
CA ARG A 134 4.24 -16.75 -20.91
C ARG A 134 4.64 -17.41 -19.62
N ASN A 135 5.78 -18.10 -19.60
CA ASN A 135 6.26 -18.80 -18.42
C ASN A 135 6.91 -17.79 -17.45
N LEU A 136 6.44 -17.74 -16.21
CA LEU A 136 6.94 -16.81 -15.20
C LEU A 136 8.42 -17.06 -14.84
N GLU A 137 8.88 -18.31 -14.82
CA GLU A 137 10.28 -18.64 -14.52
C GLU A 137 11.21 -18.09 -15.60
N ASP A 138 10.84 -18.25 -16.88
CA ASP A 138 11.60 -17.70 -18.01
C ASP A 138 11.62 -16.16 -17.95
N ILE A 139 10.48 -15.53 -17.64
CA ILE A 139 10.38 -14.07 -17.47
C ILE A 139 11.30 -13.59 -16.34
N VAL A 140 11.35 -14.30 -15.20
CA VAL A 140 12.22 -13.94 -14.08
C VAL A 140 13.70 -14.03 -14.49
N LYS A 141 14.09 -15.07 -15.24
CA LYS A 141 15.47 -15.24 -15.73
C LYS A 141 15.89 -14.21 -16.77
N ASP A 142 14.94 -13.76 -17.58
CA ASP A 142 15.16 -12.77 -18.63
C ASP A 142 15.24 -11.35 -18.03
N ILE A 143 14.20 -10.93 -17.30
CA ILE A 143 14.09 -9.59 -16.71
C ILE A 143 15.09 -9.38 -15.55
N LYS A 144 15.44 -10.45 -14.83
CA LYS A 144 16.30 -10.45 -13.64
C LYS A 144 15.90 -9.34 -12.64
N PRO A 145 14.63 -9.32 -12.19
CA PRO A 145 14.16 -8.26 -11.31
C PRO A 145 14.83 -8.34 -9.94
N SER A 146 14.88 -7.20 -9.26
CA SER A 146 15.33 -7.09 -7.87
C SER A 146 14.18 -7.18 -6.86
N VAL A 147 12.96 -6.92 -7.34
CA VAL A 147 11.73 -6.97 -6.57
C VAL A 147 10.72 -7.81 -7.34
N LEU A 148 10.14 -8.81 -6.69
CA LEU A 148 9.09 -9.66 -7.22
C LEU A 148 7.83 -9.51 -6.35
N ILE A 149 6.72 -9.05 -6.95
CA ILE A 149 5.46 -8.77 -6.24
C ILE A 149 4.33 -9.62 -6.83
N GLY A 150 3.70 -10.44 -6.01
CA GLY A 150 2.60 -11.32 -6.37
C GLY A 150 1.27 -10.79 -5.85
N VAL A 151 0.32 -10.61 -6.78
CA VAL A 151 -1.02 -10.03 -6.54
C VAL A 151 -2.06 -10.63 -7.48
N ALA A 152 -1.87 -11.87 -7.95
CA ALA A 152 -2.78 -12.51 -8.91
C ALA A 152 -3.64 -13.64 -8.33
N ALA A 153 -3.57 -13.88 -7.02
CA ALA A 153 -4.23 -14.98 -6.32
C ALA A 153 -3.92 -16.37 -6.90
N ILE A 154 -2.65 -16.59 -7.31
CA ILE A 154 -2.15 -17.88 -7.80
C ILE A 154 -1.22 -18.48 -6.75
N GLY A 155 -1.80 -19.36 -5.92
CA GLY A 155 -1.06 -20.05 -4.86
C GLY A 155 0.11 -20.85 -5.41
N GLY A 156 1.29 -20.70 -4.80
CA GLY A 156 2.51 -21.41 -5.22
C GLY A 156 3.15 -20.91 -6.52
N ALA A 157 2.76 -19.74 -7.05
CA ALA A 157 3.35 -19.18 -8.25
C ALA A 157 4.85 -18.89 -8.13
N PHE A 158 5.36 -18.60 -6.93
CA PHE A 158 6.79 -18.40 -6.67
C PHE A 158 7.41 -19.74 -6.30
N THR A 159 7.71 -20.51 -7.34
CA THR A 159 8.31 -21.84 -7.23
C THR A 159 9.69 -21.78 -6.59
N LYS A 160 10.20 -22.93 -6.13
CA LYS A 160 11.58 -23.06 -5.66
C LYS A 160 12.58 -22.48 -6.68
N GLN A 161 12.37 -22.74 -7.97
CA GLN A 161 13.26 -22.27 -9.03
C GLN A 161 13.27 -20.75 -9.11
N ILE A 162 12.10 -20.10 -9.11
CA ILE A 162 11.99 -18.63 -9.11
C ILE A 162 12.69 -18.02 -7.89
N LEU A 163 12.46 -18.58 -6.71
CA LEU A 163 13.06 -18.07 -5.46
C LEU A 163 14.59 -18.20 -5.48
N GLN A 164 15.11 -19.31 -5.99
CA GLN A 164 16.56 -19.52 -6.16
C GLN A 164 17.15 -18.58 -7.21
N ASP A 165 16.45 -18.36 -8.33
CA ASP A 165 16.87 -17.43 -9.38
C ASP A 165 16.92 -15.99 -8.85
N MET A 166 15.89 -15.55 -8.12
CA MET A 166 15.87 -14.24 -7.46
C MET A 166 17.07 -14.04 -6.52
N ALA A 167 17.43 -15.05 -5.73
CA ALA A 167 18.60 -15.03 -4.84
C ALA A 167 19.94 -15.12 -5.58
N ALA A 168 19.98 -15.74 -6.76
CA ALA A 168 21.17 -15.78 -7.59
C ALA A 168 21.44 -14.43 -8.26
N PHE A 169 20.40 -13.69 -8.65
CA PHE A 169 20.54 -12.38 -9.30
C PHE A 169 20.80 -11.24 -8.31
N ASN A 170 20.30 -11.37 -7.09
CA ASN A 170 20.29 -10.30 -6.10
C ASN A 170 20.84 -10.80 -4.77
N LYS A 171 21.73 -10.02 -4.14
CA LYS A 171 22.24 -10.32 -2.79
C LYS A 171 21.12 -10.41 -1.74
N ASN A 172 20.15 -9.49 -1.82
CA ASN A 172 18.98 -9.44 -0.95
C ASN A 172 17.74 -9.25 -1.85
N PRO A 173 17.16 -10.32 -2.42
CA PRO A 173 15.97 -10.21 -3.25
C PRO A 173 14.77 -9.76 -2.42
N ILE A 174 13.93 -8.88 -2.97
CA ILE A 174 12.69 -8.46 -2.31
C ILE A 174 11.54 -9.26 -2.91
N ILE A 175 10.85 -10.05 -2.08
CA ILE A 175 9.76 -10.94 -2.51
C ILE A 175 8.51 -10.65 -1.69
N PHE A 176 7.45 -10.17 -2.35
CA PHE A 176 6.15 -9.90 -1.75
C PHE A 176 5.11 -10.87 -2.29
N ALA A 177 4.62 -11.78 -1.44
CA ALA A 177 3.48 -12.65 -1.74
C ALA A 177 2.22 -12.05 -1.09
N LEU A 178 1.52 -11.17 -1.80
CA LEU A 178 0.45 -10.33 -1.23
C LEU A 178 -0.96 -10.91 -1.48
N SER A 179 -1.06 -12.01 -2.20
CA SER A 179 -2.35 -12.64 -2.48
C SER A 179 -2.98 -13.24 -1.22
N ASN A 180 -4.26 -12.91 -1.01
CA ASN A 180 -5.08 -13.42 0.09
C ASN A 180 -6.15 -14.40 -0.42
N PRO A 181 -6.64 -15.33 0.43
CA PRO A 181 -6.09 -15.71 1.74
C PRO A 181 -4.77 -16.50 1.60
N THR A 182 -4.21 -17.03 2.69
CA THR A 182 -2.93 -17.78 2.69
C THR A 182 -2.85 -18.90 1.66
N SER A 183 -3.95 -19.59 1.35
CA SER A 183 -3.98 -20.63 0.30
C SER A 183 -3.76 -20.10 -1.12
N LYS A 184 -3.75 -18.78 -1.30
CA LYS A 184 -3.50 -18.07 -2.57
C LYS A 184 -2.16 -17.34 -2.57
N ALA A 185 -1.43 -17.34 -1.47
CA ALA A 185 -0.10 -16.73 -1.40
C ALA A 185 0.85 -17.41 -2.41
N GLU A 186 1.61 -16.60 -3.14
CA GLU A 186 2.51 -17.06 -4.20
C GLU A 186 3.61 -17.98 -3.68
N CYS A 187 4.06 -17.77 -2.43
CA CYS A 187 4.85 -18.71 -1.66
C CYS A 187 4.59 -18.49 -0.16
N THR A 188 4.94 -19.48 0.66
CA THR A 188 5.01 -19.29 2.11
C THR A 188 6.31 -18.58 2.54
N ALA A 189 6.31 -17.98 3.73
CA ALA A 189 7.52 -17.41 4.31
C ALA A 189 8.63 -18.46 4.47
N GLU A 190 8.30 -19.67 4.94
CA GLU A 190 9.25 -20.78 5.09
C GLU A 190 9.92 -21.14 3.75
N GLN A 191 9.14 -21.26 2.67
CA GLN A 191 9.69 -21.53 1.34
C GLN A 191 10.59 -20.39 0.86
N CYS A 192 10.15 -19.14 1.04
CA CYS A 192 10.91 -17.96 0.65
C CYS A 192 12.28 -17.93 1.32
N TYR A 193 12.32 -18.01 2.65
CA TYR A 193 13.58 -18.03 3.42
C TYR A 193 14.43 -19.23 3.02
N LYS A 194 13.88 -20.45 3.10
CA LYS A 194 14.63 -21.68 2.80
C LYS A 194 15.28 -21.67 1.41
N TYR A 195 14.59 -21.21 0.38
CA TYR A 195 15.10 -21.29 -0.99
C TYR A 195 15.95 -20.08 -1.40
N THR A 196 15.91 -18.98 -0.65
CA THR A 196 16.82 -17.85 -0.83
C THR A 196 18.06 -17.94 0.08
N GLU A 197 17.96 -18.64 1.21
CA GLU A 197 19.03 -18.81 2.20
C GLU A 197 20.01 -19.94 1.89
N VAL A 198 19.66 -20.95 1.10
CA VAL A 198 20.64 -22.00 0.71
C VAL A 198 21.86 -21.40 -0.03
N ILE A 199 21.73 -20.20 -0.60
CA ILE A 199 22.86 -19.41 -1.12
C ILE A 199 23.44 -18.47 -0.03
N ALA A 200 22.59 -17.97 0.88
CA ALA A 200 22.96 -17.05 1.97
C ALA A 200 23.50 -17.70 3.26
N GLN A 201 23.58 -19.05 3.36
CA GLN A 201 24.18 -19.79 4.50
C GLN A 201 25.69 -19.51 4.72
N GLN A 202 26.27 -18.54 4.00
CA GLN A 202 27.57 -17.92 4.25
C GLN A 202 27.47 -16.62 5.08
N VAL A 203 26.29 -16.26 5.59
CA VAL A 203 26.02 -14.99 6.28
C VAL A 203 25.65 -15.24 7.75
N SER A 204 26.25 -14.47 8.66
CA SER A 204 26.21 -14.69 10.11
C SER A 204 24.89 -14.30 10.79
N GLU A 205 24.62 -14.91 11.96
CA GLU A 205 23.45 -14.68 12.84
C GLU A 205 23.16 -13.20 13.18
N GLU A 206 24.19 -12.34 13.20
CA GLU A 206 24.04 -10.89 13.40
C GLU A 206 23.24 -10.19 12.28
N ASN A 207 22.99 -10.85 11.14
CA ASN A 207 22.21 -10.31 10.03
C ASN A 207 20.71 -10.67 10.11
N LEU A 208 20.30 -11.48 11.08
CA LEU A 208 18.91 -11.90 11.34
C LEU A 208 18.18 -10.96 12.31
N GLN A 209 18.37 -9.64 12.22
CA GLN A 209 17.57 -8.70 13.03
C GLN A 209 16.12 -8.67 12.50
N GLU A 210 15.34 -9.63 13.00
CA GLU A 210 13.90 -9.91 12.86
C GLU A 210 13.27 -9.99 11.46
N GLY A 211 13.96 -9.56 10.38
CA GLY A 211 13.48 -9.69 9.00
C GLY A 211 12.16 -8.97 8.69
N ARG A 212 11.70 -8.07 9.58
CA ARG A 212 10.41 -7.37 9.46
C ARG A 212 10.55 -6.12 8.59
N LEU A 213 9.65 -6.00 7.61
CA LEU A 213 9.50 -4.77 6.82
C LEU A 213 8.43 -3.83 7.40
N TYR A 214 7.57 -4.33 8.27
CA TYR A 214 6.45 -3.58 8.85
C TYR A 214 6.55 -3.54 10.38
N PRO A 215 6.03 -2.47 11.02
CA PRO A 215 5.91 -2.43 12.47
C PRO A 215 5.08 -3.59 13.02
N PRO A 216 5.33 -4.05 14.26
CA PRO A 216 4.50 -5.06 14.91
C PRO A 216 3.02 -4.63 15.00
N LEU A 217 2.08 -5.54 14.73
CA LEU A 217 0.64 -5.24 14.72
C LEU A 217 0.12 -4.67 16.06
N VAL A 218 0.72 -5.05 17.20
CA VAL A 218 0.37 -4.50 18.52
C VAL A 218 0.53 -2.97 18.58
N THR A 219 1.31 -2.39 17.68
CA THR A 219 1.55 -0.94 17.58
C THR A 219 0.64 -0.23 16.58
N ILE A 220 -0.32 -0.92 15.95
CA ILE A 220 -1.11 -0.37 14.83
C ILE A 220 -1.83 0.92 15.20
N GLN A 221 -2.37 1.04 16.41
CA GLN A 221 -3.03 2.27 16.88
C GLN A 221 -2.08 3.47 16.93
N GLN A 222 -0.82 3.24 17.34
CA GLN A 222 0.21 4.29 17.36
C GLN A 222 0.64 4.66 15.93
N VAL A 223 0.72 3.68 15.03
CA VAL A 223 0.99 3.92 13.60
C VAL A 223 -0.14 4.74 12.98
N SER A 224 -1.40 4.37 13.22
CA SER A 224 -2.58 5.10 12.72
C SER A 224 -2.63 6.53 13.22
N LEU A 225 -2.30 6.78 14.50
CA LEU A 225 -2.21 8.14 15.04
C LEU A 225 -1.18 8.97 14.29
N LYS A 226 0.04 8.44 14.10
CA LYS A 226 1.10 9.17 13.38
C LYS A 226 0.74 9.46 11.92
N ILE A 227 0.06 8.52 11.26
CA ILE A 227 -0.49 8.73 9.91
C ILE A 227 -1.51 9.86 9.92
N ALA A 228 -2.47 9.85 10.86
CA ALA A 228 -3.50 10.88 10.98
C ALA A 228 -2.90 12.27 11.24
N VAL A 229 -1.90 12.37 12.13
CA VAL A 229 -1.18 13.63 12.40
C VAL A 229 -0.52 14.14 11.12
N ARG A 230 0.20 13.28 10.40
CA ARG A 230 0.87 13.69 9.16
C ARG A 230 -0.11 14.10 8.07
N ILE A 231 -1.25 13.42 7.93
CA ILE A 231 -2.31 13.82 6.99
C ILE A 231 -2.84 15.20 7.38
N ALA A 232 -3.11 15.45 8.66
CA ALA A 232 -3.58 16.75 9.13
C ALA A 232 -2.55 17.87 8.83
N GLU A 233 -1.26 17.64 9.10
CA GLU A 233 -0.18 18.58 8.78
C GLU A 233 -0.14 18.95 7.29
N GLU A 234 -0.18 17.95 6.40
CA GLU A 234 -0.20 18.19 4.95
C GLU A 234 -1.49 18.87 4.50
N ALA A 235 -2.64 18.53 5.11
CA ALA A 235 -3.93 19.12 4.76
C ALA A 235 -4.00 20.60 5.11
N TYR A 236 -3.49 21.01 6.27
CA TYR A 236 -3.38 22.43 6.62
C TYR A 236 -2.33 23.14 5.75
N ARG A 237 -1.17 22.52 5.51
CA ARG A 237 -0.11 23.13 4.66
C ARG A 237 -0.58 23.43 3.24
N ASN A 238 -1.37 22.54 2.66
CA ASN A 238 -1.83 22.65 1.27
C ASN A 238 -3.23 23.30 1.16
N ASN A 239 -3.77 23.85 2.25
CA ASN A 239 -5.10 24.46 2.32
C ASN A 239 -6.25 23.52 1.87
N SER A 240 -6.11 22.22 2.10
CA SER A 240 -7.16 21.23 1.83
C SER A 240 -7.93 20.78 3.07
N ALA A 241 -7.47 21.15 4.27
CA ALA A 241 -8.21 20.94 5.51
C ALA A 241 -9.47 21.82 5.59
N THR A 242 -10.53 21.32 6.23
CA THR A 242 -11.81 22.04 6.42
C THR A 242 -12.21 22.25 7.87
N THR A 243 -11.52 21.63 8.83
CA THR A 243 -11.72 21.88 10.26
C THR A 243 -10.97 23.15 10.65
N TYR A 244 -11.66 24.16 11.18
CA TYR A 244 -11.05 25.42 11.61
C TYR A 244 -11.63 25.93 12.94
N PRO A 245 -10.86 26.65 13.77
CA PRO A 245 -9.45 27.01 13.56
C PRO A 245 -8.50 25.80 13.64
N GLN A 246 -7.32 25.91 13.02
CA GLN A 246 -6.30 24.86 13.10
C GLN A 246 -5.93 24.61 14.57
N PRO A 247 -5.99 23.36 15.06
CA PRO A 247 -5.55 23.03 16.42
C PRO A 247 -4.09 23.42 16.63
N LYS A 248 -3.79 24.01 17.79
CA LYS A 248 -2.42 24.39 18.17
C LYS A 248 -1.49 23.16 18.30
N ASP A 249 -2.06 22.04 18.74
CA ASP A 249 -1.41 20.75 18.85
C ASP A 249 -2.29 19.70 18.14
N LEU A 250 -1.84 19.27 16.96
CA LEU A 250 -2.58 18.31 16.13
C LEU A 250 -2.58 16.91 16.73
N GLU A 251 -1.51 16.49 17.42
CA GLU A 251 -1.46 15.16 18.03
C GLU A 251 -2.41 15.08 19.22
N ALA A 252 -2.36 16.07 20.11
CA ALA A 252 -3.29 16.14 21.24
C ALA A 252 -4.75 16.22 20.77
N PHE A 253 -5.01 17.00 19.71
CA PHE A 253 -6.34 17.08 19.09
C PHE A 253 -6.80 15.73 18.55
N ILE A 254 -5.98 15.01 17.78
CA ILE A 254 -6.39 13.71 17.22
C ILE A 254 -6.59 12.69 18.33
N ARG A 255 -5.71 12.65 19.35
CA ARG A 255 -5.87 11.76 20.51
C ARG A 255 -7.20 11.96 21.22
N SER A 256 -7.68 13.21 21.35
CA SER A 256 -8.97 13.48 21.99
C SER A 256 -10.19 13.07 21.15
N GLN A 257 -10.00 12.78 19.86
CA GLN A 257 -11.04 12.28 18.95
C GLN A 257 -11.00 10.76 18.77
N MET A 258 -9.99 10.07 19.30
CA MET A 258 -9.89 8.61 19.21
C MET A 258 -10.95 7.94 20.09
N TYR A 259 -11.52 6.85 19.59
CA TYR A 259 -12.42 6.02 20.38
C TYR A 259 -11.72 5.46 21.62
N SER A 260 -12.39 5.56 22.77
CA SER A 260 -11.98 4.90 24.01
C SER A 260 -12.80 3.64 24.24
N THR A 261 -12.14 2.58 24.70
CA THR A 261 -12.79 1.33 25.11
C THR A 261 -13.39 1.41 26.52
N ASP A 262 -13.10 2.47 27.27
CA ASP A 262 -13.62 2.67 28.61
C ASP A 262 -15.13 2.98 28.57
N TYR A 263 -15.86 2.52 29.58
CA TYR A 263 -17.27 2.86 29.71
C TYR A 263 -17.46 4.34 30.03
N ASN A 264 -18.44 4.96 29.37
CA ASN A 264 -18.91 6.29 29.74
C ASN A 264 -19.75 6.23 31.03
N SER A 265 -19.78 7.34 31.77
CA SER A 265 -20.76 7.51 32.83
C SER A 265 -22.13 7.80 32.21
N PHE A 266 -23.16 7.08 32.67
CA PHE A 266 -24.56 7.33 32.34
C PHE A 266 -25.30 8.04 33.48
N VAL A 267 -24.61 8.35 34.58
CA VAL A 267 -25.14 9.15 35.68
C VAL A 267 -25.23 10.60 35.21
N ALA A 268 -26.36 11.26 35.50
CA ALA A 268 -26.52 12.67 35.21
C ALA A 268 -25.45 13.51 35.93
N ASP A 269 -24.83 14.44 35.21
CA ASP A 269 -23.86 15.35 35.80
C ASP A 269 -24.57 16.36 36.71
N SER A 270 -24.53 16.09 38.02
CA SER A 270 -25.20 16.88 39.04
C SER A 270 -24.20 17.80 39.74
N TYR A 271 -24.47 19.10 39.71
CA TYR A 271 -23.73 20.11 40.44
C TYR A 271 -24.69 21.14 41.04
N THR A 272 -24.33 21.71 42.19
CA THR A 272 -25.13 22.70 42.91
C THR A 272 -24.75 24.12 42.49
N TRP A 273 -25.75 24.98 42.39
CA TRP A 273 -25.54 26.42 42.25
C TRP A 273 -25.34 27.08 43.63
N PRO A 274 -24.85 28.33 43.69
CA PRO A 274 -24.85 29.09 44.94
C PRO A 274 -26.26 29.15 45.56
N GLU A 275 -26.36 28.94 46.87
CA GLU A 275 -27.64 28.72 47.58
C GLU A 275 -28.68 29.82 47.32
N GLU A 276 -28.27 31.09 47.37
CA GLU A 276 -29.17 32.24 47.12
C GLU A 276 -29.78 32.21 45.70
N ALA A 277 -29.07 31.66 44.71
CA ALA A 277 -29.56 31.50 43.35
C ALA A 277 -30.41 30.23 43.16
N MET A 278 -30.36 29.27 44.09
CA MET A 278 -31.21 28.08 44.11
C MET A 278 -32.52 28.26 44.90
N LYS A 279 -32.69 29.38 45.61
CA LYS A 279 -33.91 29.65 46.37
C LYS A 279 -35.11 29.77 45.45
N VAL A 280 -36.11 28.92 45.66
CA VAL A 280 -37.42 29.02 45.01
C VAL A 280 -38.21 30.13 45.68
N LYS A 281 -38.55 31.18 44.93
CA LYS A 281 -39.49 32.21 45.42
C LYS A 281 -40.89 31.62 45.45
N LEU A 282 -41.43 31.48 46.67
CA LEU A 282 -42.83 31.15 46.93
C LEU A 282 -43.72 32.38 46.69
#